data_AF-A0A933ZWE1-F1
#
_entry.id   AF-A0A933ZWE1-F1
#
_cell.length_a   1.000
_cell.length_b   1.000
_cell.length_c   1.000
_cell.angle_alpha   90.00
_cell.angle_beta   90.00
_cell.angle_gamma   90.00
#
_symmetry.space_group_name_H-M   'P 1'
#
loop_
_entity.id
_entity.type
_entity.pdbx_description
1 polymer ?
#
loop_
_entity_poly.entity_id
_entity_poly.type
_entity_poly.pdbx_seq_one_letter_code
_entity_poly.pdbx_strand_id
1 'polypeptide(L)'
;LEALAVAYVAFAVDHSAHYRIMFGKRLNEDGRFPVLEELVTRAFELLDAEVLAGIESGRFVSRPRRELVFAFWSLAHGFASLALVRRIKVKRTLVEPYVRQIVAPFVAGLRAL
;
A
#
# COMPACT_ATOMS: atom_id res chain seq x y z
N LEU A 1 9.53 -0.42 2.98
CA LEU A 1 8.11 -0.34 3.42
C LEU A 1 7.63 1.08 3.71
N GLU A 2 8.24 1.89 4.57
CA GLU A 2 7.75 3.26 4.83
C GLU A 2 7.66 4.13 3.56
N ALA A 3 8.71 4.11 2.73
CA ALA A 3 8.71 4.84 1.46
C ALA A 3 7.61 4.38 0.50
N LEU A 4 7.30 3.08 0.47
CA LEU A 4 6.18 2.54 -0.32
C LEU A 4 4.83 3.06 0.19
N ALA A 5 4.65 3.15 1.50
CA ALA A 5 3.40 3.66 2.06
C ALA A 5 3.24 5.15 1.74
N VAL A 6 4.32 5.93 1.84
CA VAL A 6 4.33 7.34 1.43
C VAL A 6 3.95 7.46 -0.04
N ALA A 7 4.59 6.70 -0.93
CA ALA A 7 4.30 6.74 -2.36
C ALA A 7 2.84 6.33 -2.67
N TYR A 8 2.35 5.27 -2.03
CA TYR A 8 0.98 4.80 -2.18
C TYR A 8 -0.05 5.87 -1.78
N VAL A 9 0.14 6.48 -0.60
CA VAL A 9 -0.79 7.50 -0.09
C VAL A 9 -0.66 8.81 -0.87
N ALA A 10 0.56 9.22 -1.24
CA ALA A 10 0.78 10.39 -2.07
C ALA A 10 0.07 10.25 -3.41
N PHE A 11 0.21 9.09 -4.07
CA PHE A 11 -0.53 8.79 -5.30
C PHE A 11 -2.04 8.89 -5.09
N ALA A 12 -2.57 8.31 -4.01
CA ALA A 12 -3.99 8.37 -3.72
C ALA A 12 -4.51 9.81 -3.57
N VAL A 13 -3.75 10.68 -2.90
CA VAL A 13 -4.12 12.08 -2.68
C VAL A 13 -3.97 12.90 -3.96
N ASP A 14 -2.84 12.76 -4.68
CA ASP A 14 -2.52 13.57 -5.86
C ASP A 14 -3.34 13.15 -7.10
N HIS A 15 -3.69 11.87 -7.19
CA HIS A 15 -4.43 11.28 -8.31
C HIS A 15 -5.76 10.68 -7.85
N SER A 16 -6.49 11.39 -6.98
CA SER A 16 -7.69 10.85 -6.32
C SER A 16 -8.79 10.33 -7.26
N ALA A 17 -8.92 10.85 -8.47
CA ALA A 17 -9.84 10.31 -9.48
C ALA A 17 -9.41 8.91 -9.95
N HIS A 18 -8.13 8.73 -10.28
CA HIS A 18 -7.57 7.45 -10.67
C HIS A 18 -7.66 6.44 -9.53
N TYR A 19 -7.31 6.85 -8.31
CA TYR A 19 -7.40 5.98 -7.13
C TYR A 19 -8.83 5.45 -6.92
N ARG A 20 -9.86 6.31 -7.05
CA ARG A 20 -11.26 5.88 -6.92
C ARG A 20 -11.68 4.89 -8.01
N ILE A 21 -11.16 5.02 -9.23
CA ILE A 21 -11.42 4.06 -10.31
C ILE A 21 -10.75 2.72 -9.99
N MET A 22 -9.48 2.73 -9.60
CA MET A 22 -8.70 1.51 -9.29
C MET A 22 -9.34 0.67 -8.17
N PHE A 23 -9.91 1.33 -7.16
CA PHE A 23 -10.54 0.69 -6.01
C PHE A 23 -12.08 0.73 -6.06
N GLY A 24 -12.65 1.03 -7.23
CA GLY A 24 -14.07 0.90 -7.50
C GLY A 24 -14.47 -0.54 -7.81
N LYS A 25 -15.64 -0.72 -8.43
CA LYS A 25 -16.05 -2.04 -8.94
C LYS A 25 -15.01 -2.55 -9.94
N ARG A 26 -14.66 -3.83 -9.86
CA ARG A 26 -13.75 -4.46 -10.81
C ARG A 26 -14.30 -4.34 -12.23
N LEU A 27 -13.49 -3.79 -13.14
CA LEU A 27 -13.93 -3.43 -14.50
C LEU A 27 -13.66 -4.52 -15.57
N ASN A 28 -12.89 -5.56 -15.23
CA ASN A 28 -12.43 -6.58 -16.17
C ASN A 28 -12.69 -7.99 -15.64
N GLU A 29 -13.89 -8.22 -15.10
CA GLU A 29 -14.31 -9.55 -14.60
C GLU A 29 -14.53 -10.56 -15.74
N ASP A 30 -14.78 -10.07 -16.96
CA ASP A 30 -14.98 -10.87 -18.18
C ASP A 30 -13.67 -11.16 -18.94
N GLY A 31 -12.54 -10.66 -18.45
CA GLY A 31 -11.21 -10.91 -19.03
C GLY A 31 -10.94 -10.21 -20.36
N ARG A 32 -11.78 -9.26 -20.79
CA ARG A 32 -11.61 -8.55 -22.10
C ARG A 32 -10.35 -7.69 -22.20
N PHE A 33 -9.76 -7.31 -21.08
CA PHE A 33 -8.58 -6.45 -21.00
C PHE A 33 -7.41 -7.18 -20.31
N PRO A 34 -6.77 -8.18 -20.93
CA PRO A 34 -5.70 -8.96 -20.29
C PRO A 34 -4.51 -8.12 -19.84
N VAL A 35 -4.16 -7.08 -20.60
CA VAL A 35 -3.10 -6.12 -20.22
C VAL A 35 -3.42 -5.40 -18.90
N LEU A 36 -4.70 -5.17 -18.59
CA LEU A 36 -5.09 -4.58 -17.31
C LEU A 36 -4.80 -5.53 -16.14
N GLU A 37 -5.02 -6.83 -16.33
CA GLU A 37 -4.70 -7.85 -15.30
C GLU A 37 -3.21 -7.96 -15.03
N GLU A 38 -2.40 -7.92 -16.09
CA GLU A 38 -0.94 -7.88 -15.98
C GLU A 38 -0.48 -6.65 -15.19
N LEU A 39 -1.03 -5.47 -15.49
CA LEU A 39 -0.69 -4.24 -14.76
C LEU A 39 -1.11 -4.28 -13.29
N VAL A 40 -2.29 -4.84 -12.98
CA VAL A 40 -2.75 -5.05 -11.60
C VAL A 40 -1.80 -5.98 -10.85
N THR A 41 -1.40 -7.07 -11.49
CA THR A 41 -0.47 -8.06 -10.93
C THR A 41 0.89 -7.42 -10.64
N ARG A 42 1.46 -6.71 -11.62
CA ARG A 42 2.75 -6.03 -11.48
C ARG A 42 2.73 -4.98 -10.37
N ALA A 43 1.63 -4.24 -10.21
CA ALA A 43 1.49 -3.27 -9.13
C ALA A 43 1.51 -3.95 -7.73
N PHE A 44 0.87 -5.12 -7.61
CA PHE A 44 0.91 -5.92 -6.38
C PHE A 44 2.29 -6.53 -6.10
N GLU A 45 2.95 -7.05 -7.14
CA GLU A 45 4.27 -7.69 -7.04
C GLU A 45 5.34 -6.77 -6.46
N LEU A 46 5.26 -5.46 -6.68
CA LEU A 46 6.19 -4.48 -6.08
C LEU A 46 6.19 -4.56 -4.54
N LEU A 47 5.01 -4.65 -3.93
CA LEU A 47 4.91 -4.77 -2.48
C LEU A 47 5.31 -6.18 -2.01
N ASP A 48 4.87 -7.19 -2.75
CA ASP A 48 5.11 -8.59 -2.44
C ASP A 48 6.60 -8.95 -2.48
N ALA A 49 7.35 -8.40 -3.43
CA ALA A 49 8.80 -8.56 -3.55
C ALA A 49 9.57 -7.85 -2.43
N GLU A 50 9.12 -6.66 -2.03
CA GLU A 50 9.75 -5.89 -0.93
C GLU A 50 9.58 -6.58 0.42
N VAL A 51 8.43 -7.21 0.67
CA VAL A 51 8.24 -8.05 1.86
C VAL A 51 9.12 -9.30 1.80
N LEU A 52 9.17 -9.98 0.65
CA LEU A 52 10.02 -11.17 0.47
C LEU A 52 11.49 -10.86 0.74
N ALA A 53 12.04 -9.81 0.11
CA ALA A 53 13.43 -9.41 0.29
C ALA A 53 13.75 -9.09 1.76
N GLY A 54 12.79 -8.52 2.50
CA GLY A 54 12.94 -8.28 3.93
C GLY A 54 13.00 -9.58 4.76
N ILE A 55 12.19 -10.59 4.41
CA ILE A 55 12.20 -11.91 5.06
C ILE A 55 13.50 -12.65 4.74
N GLU A 56 13.88 -12.74 3.46
CA GLU A 56 15.07 -13.48 3.00
C GLU A 56 16.38 -12.90 3.55
N SER A 57 16.43 -11.58 3.74
CA SER A 57 17.59 -10.91 4.36
C SER A 57 17.61 -10.98 5.89
N GLY A 58 16.61 -11.61 6.51
CA GLY A 58 16.47 -11.64 7.97
C GLY A 58 16.12 -10.30 8.62
N ARG A 59 15.83 -9.25 7.83
CA ARG A 59 15.40 -7.95 8.38
C ARG A 59 13.98 -8.00 8.92
N PHE A 60 13.11 -8.83 8.33
CA PHE A 60 11.74 -9.02 8.77
C PHE A 60 11.50 -10.37 9.43
N VAL A 61 10.56 -10.41 10.37
CA VAL A 61 10.07 -11.63 11.02
C VAL A 61 9.62 -12.64 9.98
N SER A 62 9.96 -13.90 10.22
CA SER A 62 9.45 -15.02 9.42
C SER A 62 7.99 -15.28 9.80
N ARG A 63 7.09 -14.60 9.09
CA ARG A 63 5.63 -14.81 9.14
C ARG A 63 5.13 -15.10 7.73
N PRO A 64 3.92 -15.68 7.61
CA PRO A 64 3.30 -15.86 6.30
C PRO A 64 3.32 -14.57 5.47
N ARG A 65 4.03 -14.60 4.34
CA ARG A 65 4.34 -13.44 3.49
C ARG A 65 3.07 -12.71 3.04
N ARG A 66 2.07 -13.47 2.59
CA ARG A 66 0.81 -12.93 2.05
C ARG A 66 0.09 -12.08 3.09
N GLU A 67 0.08 -12.54 4.34
CA GLU A 67 -0.55 -11.86 5.47
C GLU A 67 0.19 -10.57 5.83
N LEU A 68 1.53 -10.57 5.76
CA LEU A 68 2.32 -9.34 5.95
C LEU A 68 2.04 -8.30 4.84
N VAL A 69 1.99 -8.75 3.59
CA VAL A 69 1.65 -7.92 2.43
C VAL A 69 0.26 -7.31 2.60
N PHE A 70 -0.75 -8.11 2.94
CA PHE A 70 -2.10 -7.61 3.15
C PHE A 70 -2.24 -6.72 4.37
N ALA A 71 -1.51 -6.98 5.47
CA ALA A 71 -1.52 -6.10 6.63
C ALA A 71 -0.95 -4.72 6.28
N PHE A 72 0.19 -4.67 5.59
CA PHE A 72 0.78 -3.42 5.12
C PHE A 72 -0.17 -2.69 4.15
N TRP A 73 -0.70 -3.41 3.16
CA TRP A 73 -1.56 -2.81 2.15
C TRP A 73 -2.84 -2.26 2.75
N SER A 74 -3.45 -2.99 3.70
CA SER A 74 -4.64 -2.55 4.42
C SER A 74 -4.38 -1.29 5.24
N LEU A 75 -3.22 -1.16 5.88
CA LEU A 75 -2.84 0.04 6.61
C LEU A 75 -2.72 1.27 5.68
N ALA A 76 -1.98 1.13 4.58
CA ALA A 76 -1.78 2.22 3.62
C ALA A 76 -3.09 2.59 2.91
N HIS A 77 -3.86 1.59 2.47
CA HIS A 77 -5.16 1.75 1.83
C HIS A 77 -6.17 2.40 2.79
N GLY A 78 -6.26 1.92 4.03
CA GLY A 78 -7.15 2.47 5.04
C GLY A 78 -6.87 3.94 5.31
N PHE A 79 -5.58 4.31 5.48
CA PHE A 79 -5.20 5.72 5.64
C PHE A 79 -5.60 6.56 4.43
N ALA A 80 -5.23 6.12 3.21
CA ALA A 80 -5.54 6.83 1.98
C ALA A 80 -7.05 7.04 1.80
N SER A 81 -7.83 5.98 1.97
CA SER A 81 -9.29 6.00 1.85
C SER A 81 -9.92 6.94 2.87
N LEU A 82 -9.49 6.91 4.14
CA LEU A 82 -9.97 7.82 5.19
C LEU A 82 -9.57 9.28 4.97
N ALA A 83 -8.37 9.53 4.44
CA ALA A 83 -7.90 10.87 4.11
C ALA A 83 -8.70 11.48 2.94
N LEU A 84 -8.99 10.69 1.90
CA LEU A 84 -9.77 11.12 0.74
C LEU A 84 -11.21 11.53 1.07
N VAL A 85 -11.82 10.89 2.08
CA VAL A 85 -13.15 11.26 2.59
C VAL A 85 -13.10 12.22 3.79
N ARG A 86 -11.93 12.80 4.08
CA ARG A 86 -11.70 13.78 5.16
C ARG A 86 -12.07 13.29 6.57
N ARG A 87 -12.10 11.97 6.79
CA ARG A 87 -12.22 11.37 8.14
C ARG A 87 -10.91 11.48 8.91
N ILE A 88 -9.79 11.45 8.19
CA ILE A 88 -8.50 11.94 8.66
C ILE A 88 -8.24 13.27 7.97
N LYS A 89 -8.22 14.37 8.73
CA LYS A 89 -7.94 15.71 8.20
C LYS A 89 -6.44 15.93 8.16
N VAL A 90 -5.85 15.88 6.97
CA VAL A 90 -4.42 16.11 6.75
C VAL A 90 -4.22 17.07 5.58
N LYS A 91 -3.35 18.08 5.75
CA LYS A 91 -2.95 18.96 4.64
C LYS A 91 -2.01 18.19 3.71
N ARG A 92 -2.07 18.41 2.39
CA ARG A 92 -1.21 17.70 1.43
C ARG A 92 0.28 17.78 1.79
N THR A 93 0.74 18.95 2.26
CA THR A 93 2.13 19.19 2.70
C THR A 93 2.56 18.37 3.90
N LEU A 94 1.61 17.82 4.67
CA LEU A 94 1.85 17.01 5.86
C LEU A 94 1.54 15.52 5.64
N VAL A 95 1.12 15.11 4.44
CA VAL A 95 0.77 13.71 4.15
C VAL A 95 1.97 12.79 4.39
N GLU A 96 3.13 13.11 3.81
CA GLU A 96 4.32 12.28 3.96
C GLU A 96 4.76 12.11 5.42
N PRO A 97 5.04 13.19 6.20
CA PRO A 97 5.50 13.03 7.58
C PRO A 97 4.47 12.28 8.43
N TYR A 98 3.17 12.49 8.17
CA TYR A 98 2.14 11.81 8.93
C TYR A 98 2.02 10.31 8.59
N VAL A 99 2.12 9.94 7.30
CA VAL A 99 2.13 8.54 6.86
C VAL A 99 3.34 7.80 7.45
N ARG A 100 4.52 8.42 7.46
CA ARG A 100 5.71 7.83 8.10
C ARG A 100 5.46 7.55 9.58
N GLN A 101 4.88 8.50 10.30
CA GLN A 101 4.55 8.33 11.72
C GLN A 101 3.55 7.19 11.97
N ILE A 102 2.56 7.01 11.09
CA ILE A 102 1.53 5.97 11.21
C ILE A 102 2.07 4.58 10.87
N VAL A 103 2.97 4.49 9.89
CA VAL A 103 3.52 3.22 9.40
C VAL A 103 4.71 2.75 10.22
N ALA A 104 5.43 3.66 10.89
CA ALA A 104 6.61 3.33 11.67
C ALA A 104 6.39 2.22 12.72
N PRO A 105 5.30 2.21 13.53
CA PRO A 105 5.06 1.12 14.49
C PRO A 105 4.86 -0.23 13.81
N PHE A 106 4.17 -0.26 12.67
CA PHE A 106 3.99 -1.48 11.88
C PHE A 106 5.35 -1.99 11.38
N VAL A 107 6.16 -1.13 10.77
CA VAL A 107 7.49 -1.51 10.25
C VAL A 107 8.45 -1.93 11.37
N ALA A 108 8.39 -1.27 12.53
CA ALA A 108 9.16 -1.67 13.71
C ALA A 108 8.75 -3.06 14.19
N GLY A 109 7.44 -3.35 14.23
CA GLY A 109 6.91 -4.68 14.61
C GLY A 109 7.24 -5.80 13.62
N LEU A 110 7.72 -5.47 12.42
CA LEU A 110 8.22 -6.45 11.47
C LEU A 110 9.69 -6.81 11.70
N ARG A 111 10.48 -6.04 12.45
CA ARG A 111 11.92 -6.31 12.59
C ARG A 111 12.15 -7.65 13.28
N ALA A 112 13.02 -8.48 12.72
CA ALA A 112 13.51 -9.66 13.43
C ALA A 112 14.34 -9.22 14.65
N LEU A 113 14.24 -9.99 15.74
CA LEU A 113 15.05 -9.81 16.96
C LEU A 113 16.48 -10.27 16.75
#